data_AF-K1TJ50-F1
#
_entry.id   AF-K1TJ50-F1
#
_cell.length_a   1.000
_cell.length_b   1.000
_cell.length_c   1.000
_cell.angle_alpha   90.00
_cell.angle_beta   90.00
_cell.angle_gamma   90.00
#
_symmetry.space_group_name_H-M   'P 1'
#
loop_
_entity.id
_entity.type
_entity.pdbx_description
1 polymer ?
#
loop_
_entity_poly.entity_id
_entity_poly.type
_entity_poly.pdbx_seq_one_letter_code
_entity_poly.pdbx_strand_id
1 'polypeptide(L)'
;MTIGEYYRSMGLKVLVMADSTSRWAQALREMSNRLEELPGQDAFPMDLSAIISNFYSRAGLVTLNNGKTGSVTFLGTVSPAGGNLKEPVTESTKKAARCFYALSQGRADSKRYPAIDPLES
;
A
#
# COMPACT_ATOMS: atom_id res chain seq x y z
N MET A 1 -5.01 -9.10 -3.48
CA MET A 1 -3.85 -9.94 -3.10
C MET A 1 -4.08 -11.41 -3.40
N THR A 2 -5.13 -12.04 -2.85
CA THR A 2 -5.39 -13.49 -2.97
C THR A 2 -5.37 -14.02 -4.42
N ILE A 3 -6.01 -13.32 -5.36
CA ILE A 3 -5.97 -13.70 -6.79
C ILE A 3 -4.55 -13.61 -7.36
N GLY A 4 -3.77 -12.61 -6.96
CA GLY A 4 -2.36 -12.49 -7.36
C GLY A 4 -1.51 -13.63 -6.81
N GLU A 5 -1.76 -14.05 -5.57
CA GLU A 5 -1.09 -15.22 -4.97
C GLU A 5 -1.48 -16.52 -5.68
N TYR A 6 -2.72 -16.66 -6.16
CA TYR A 6 -3.14 -17.81 -6.95
C TYR A 6 -2.30 -17.93 -8.24
N TYR A 7 -2.16 -16.84 -9.00
CA TYR A 7 -1.31 -16.84 -10.20
C TYR A 7 0.18 -16.99 -9.87
N ARG A 8 0.65 -16.46 -8.74
CA ARG A 8 2.00 -16.73 -8.22
C ARG A 8 2.23 -18.23 -7.98
N SER A 9 1.25 -18.92 -7.42
CA SER A 9 1.31 -20.37 -7.17
C SER A 9 1.34 -21.21 -8.45
N MET A 10 0.99 -20.64 -9.61
CA MET A 10 1.20 -21.24 -10.93
C MET A 10 2.62 -21.04 -11.48
N GLY A 11 3.47 -20.31 -10.77
CA GLY A 11 4.84 -19.95 -11.21
C GLY A 11 4.90 -18.67 -12.04
N LEU A 12 3.86 -17.83 -11.99
CA LEU A 12 3.84 -16.56 -12.73
C LEU A 12 4.43 -15.42 -11.90
N LYS A 13 4.88 -14.39 -12.62
CA LYS A 13 5.29 -13.10 -12.07
C LYS A 13 4.13 -12.13 -12.22
N VAL A 14 3.53 -11.73 -11.11
CA VAL A 14 2.28 -10.96 -11.07
C VAL A 14 2.54 -9.58 -10.49
N LEU A 15 2.03 -8.55 -11.14
CA LEU A 15 1.94 -7.19 -10.59
C LEU A 15 0.52 -6.97 -10.06
N VAL A 16 0.41 -6.59 -8.79
CA VAL A 16 -0.86 -6.18 -8.17
C VAL A 16 -0.76 -4.69 -7.87
N MET A 17 -1.57 -3.89 -8.57
CA MET A 17 -1.71 -2.46 -8.30
C MET A 17 -2.99 -2.20 -7.50
N ALA A 18 -2.91 -1.37 -6.47
CA ALA A 18 -4.07 -0.93 -5.70
C ALA A 18 -4.15 0.60 -5.67
N ASP A 19 -5.21 1.14 -6.29
CA ASP A 19 -5.47 2.57 -6.36
C ASP A 19 -6.88 2.90 -5.80
N SER A 20 -7.02 3.45 -4.60
CA SER A 20 -5.98 3.82 -3.61
C SER A 20 -6.12 3.07 -2.29
N THR A 21 -4.98 2.84 -1.64
CA THR A 21 -4.94 2.23 -0.29
C THR A 21 -5.47 3.19 0.77
N SER A 22 -5.46 4.52 0.53
CA SER A 22 -6.12 5.50 1.39
C SER A 22 -7.64 5.30 1.45
N ARG A 23 -8.30 5.02 0.32
CA ARG A 23 -9.74 4.73 0.31
C ARG A 23 -10.06 3.42 1.03
N TRP A 24 -9.21 2.41 0.86
CA TRP A 24 -9.33 1.17 1.62
C TRP A 24 -9.21 1.39 3.13
N ALA A 25 -8.25 2.20 3.59
CA ALA A 25 -8.10 2.55 5.01
C ALA A 25 -9.31 3.33 5.55
N GLN A 26 -9.93 4.19 4.74
CA GLN A 26 -11.14 4.90 5.13
C GLN A 26 -12.34 3.96 5.29
N ALA A 27 -12.48 2.97 4.41
CA ALA A 27 -13.50 1.94 4.56
C ALA A 27 -13.30 1.14 5.86
N LEU A 28 -12.04 0.82 6.21
CA LEU A 28 -11.72 0.18 7.50
C LEU A 28 -12.12 1.07 8.68
N ARG A 29 -11.82 2.38 8.61
CA ARG A 29 -12.25 3.35 9.62
C ARG A 29 -13.77 3.40 9.76
N GLU A 30 -14.51 3.42 8.66
CA GLU A 30 -15.98 3.43 8.72
C GLU A 30 -16.54 2.15 9.33
N MET A 31 -15.98 0.98 8.98
CA MET A 31 -16.38 -0.28 9.61
C MET A 31 -16.05 -0.32 11.10
N SER A 32 -14.84 0.07 11.49
CA SER A 32 -14.39 0.10 12.89
C SER A 32 -15.29 1.00 13.74
N ASN A 33 -15.66 2.17 13.22
CA ASN A 33 -16.63 3.05 13.88
C ASN A 33 -18.02 2.40 14.03
N ARG A 34 -18.50 1.65 13.03
CA ARG A 34 -19.79 0.94 13.11
C ARG A 34 -19.76 -0.25 14.07
N LEU A 35 -18.57 -0.81 14.31
CA LEU A 35 -18.33 -1.87 15.29
C LEU A 35 -18.11 -1.30 16.70
N GLU A 36 -18.19 0.02 16.88
CA GLU A 36 -17.97 0.72 18.15
C GLU A 36 -16.60 0.43 18.76
N GLU A 37 -15.60 0.17 17.91
CA GLU A 37 -14.22 0.00 18.34
C GLU A 37 -13.63 1.33 18.82
N LEU A 38 -12.66 1.26 19.74
CA LEU A 38 -11.97 2.45 20.21
C LEU A 38 -11.17 3.10 19.06
N PRO A 39 -11.43 4.37 18.74
CA PRO A 39 -10.74 5.04 17.65
C PRO A 39 -9.27 5.28 18.00
N GLY A 40 -8.38 4.93 17.08
CA GLY A 40 -6.97 5.26 17.15
C GLY A 40 -6.67 6.64 16.60
N GLN A 41 -5.42 6.83 16.17
CA GLN A 41 -4.95 8.09 15.58
C GLN A 41 -5.79 8.49 14.36
N ASP A 42 -6.22 9.75 14.31
CA ASP A 42 -7.12 10.30 13.27
C ASP A 42 -8.41 9.48 13.05
N ALA A 43 -8.86 8.78 14.09
CA ALA A 43 -10.01 7.87 14.09
C ALA A 43 -9.89 6.68 13.14
N PHE A 44 -8.68 6.26 12.80
CA PHE A 44 -8.45 4.96 12.16
C PHE A 44 -8.43 3.82 13.19
N PRO A 45 -8.61 2.55 12.76
CA PRO A 45 -8.49 1.40 13.65
C PRO A 45 -7.11 1.36 14.33
N MET A 46 -7.06 0.92 15.59
CA MET A 46 -5.82 0.81 16.36
C MET A 46 -4.78 -0.13 15.71
N ASP A 47 -5.24 -1.11 14.94
CA ASP A 47 -4.44 -2.12 14.27
C ASP A 47 -4.17 -1.81 12.79
N LEU A 48 -4.48 -0.59 12.30
CA LEU A 48 -4.27 -0.20 10.90
C LEU A 48 -2.87 -0.53 10.38
N SER A 49 -1.83 -0.24 11.17
CA SER A 49 -0.43 -0.53 10.81
C SER A 49 -0.19 -2.03 10.65
N ALA A 50 -0.77 -2.86 11.53
CA ALA A 50 -0.68 -4.31 11.45
C ALA A 50 -1.44 -4.85 10.22
N ILE A 51 -2.62 -4.32 9.93
CA ILE A 51 -3.42 -4.68 8.73
C ILE A 51 -2.63 -4.38 7.45
N ILE A 52 -2.06 -3.18 7.34
CA ILE A 52 -1.24 -2.77 6.19
C ILE A 52 -0.01 -3.67 6.07
N SER A 53 0.74 -3.86 7.17
CA SER A 53 1.95 -4.68 7.18
C SER A 53 1.66 -6.12 6.76
N ASN A 54 0.59 -6.73 7.29
CA ASN A 54 0.18 -8.09 6.94
C ASN A 54 -0.19 -8.18 5.45
N PHE A 55 -0.92 -7.18 4.92
CA PHE A 55 -1.29 -7.16 3.51
C PHE A 55 -0.06 -7.03 2.59
N TYR A 56 0.89 -6.14 2.91
CA TYR A 56 2.07 -5.87 2.09
C TYR A 56 3.07 -7.04 2.15
N SER A 57 3.21 -7.69 3.32
CA SER A 57 4.12 -8.82 3.54
C SER A 57 3.77 -10.07 2.74
N ARG A 58 2.55 -10.15 2.19
CA ARG A 58 2.12 -11.23 1.30
C ARG A 58 2.75 -11.15 -0.09
N ALA A 59 3.24 -9.97 -0.49
CA ALA A 59 4.01 -9.78 -1.70
C ALA A 59 5.42 -10.35 -1.55
N GLY A 60 6.04 -10.70 -2.67
CA GLY A 60 7.39 -11.26 -2.70
C GLY A 60 7.55 -12.42 -3.67
N LEU A 61 8.81 -12.83 -3.82
CA LEU A 61 9.21 -14.03 -4.55
C LEU A 61 9.12 -15.24 -3.61
N VAL A 62 8.59 -16.35 -4.14
CA VAL A 62 8.50 -17.61 -3.41
C VAL A 62 9.02 -18.75 -4.30
N THR A 63 9.61 -19.76 -3.66
CA THR A 63 9.93 -21.04 -4.30
C THR A 63 8.75 -21.98 -4.12
N LEU A 64 8.26 -22.55 -5.20
CA LEU A 64 7.12 -23.47 -5.22
C LEU A 64 7.59 -24.91 -4.98
N ASN A 65 6.65 -25.78 -4.58
CA ASN A 65 6.94 -27.19 -4.30
C ASN A 65 7.50 -27.97 -5.50
N ASN A 66 7.25 -27.49 -6.72
CA ASN A 66 7.78 -28.08 -7.96
C ASN A 66 9.15 -27.53 -8.36
N GLY A 67 9.84 -26.80 -7.48
CA GLY A 67 11.15 -26.19 -7.73
C GLY A 67 11.12 -24.94 -8.60
N LYS A 68 9.96 -24.53 -9.14
CA LYS A 68 9.83 -23.26 -9.88
C LYS A 68 9.70 -22.08 -8.93
N THR A 69 9.85 -20.87 -9.47
CA THR A 69 9.63 -19.63 -8.72
C THR A 69 8.38 -18.91 -9.23
N GLY A 70 7.73 -18.18 -8.33
CA GLY A 70 6.66 -17.23 -8.66
C GLY A 70 6.85 -15.96 -7.86
N SER A 71 6.32 -14.84 -8.32
CA SER A 71 6.40 -13.58 -7.56
C SER A 71 5.11 -12.77 -7.62
N VAL A 72 4.82 -12.07 -6.51
CA VAL A 72 3.87 -10.95 -6.51
C VAL A 72 4.64 -9.68 -6.18
N THR A 73 4.64 -8.73 -7.11
CA THR A 73 5.04 -7.35 -6.81
C THR A 73 3.79 -6.57 -6.51
N PHE A 74 3.76 -5.90 -5.35
CA PHE A 74 2.64 -5.05 -4.96
C PHE A 74 3.03 -3.58 -5.13
N LEU A 75 2.14 -2.80 -5.74
CA LEU A 75 2.29 -1.36 -5.91
C LEU A 75 1.00 -0.67 -5.46
N GLY A 76 1.05 -0.05 -4.29
CA GLY A 76 -0.07 0.71 -3.72
C GLY A 76 0.11 2.20 -3.95
N THR A 77 -0.98 2.89 -4.28
CA THR A 77 -1.01 4.37 -4.27
C THR A 77 -1.65 4.85 -2.96
N VAL A 78 -0.99 5.80 -2.30
CA VAL A 78 -1.52 6.48 -1.12
C VAL A 78 -1.83 7.91 -1.52
N SER A 79 -3.05 8.36 -1.27
CA SER A 79 -3.54 9.69 -1.63
C SER A 79 -3.98 10.42 -0.37
N PRO A 80 -3.03 10.97 0.41
CA PRO A 80 -3.34 11.71 1.62
C PRO A 80 -4.12 12.97 1.30
N ALA A 81 -5.08 13.32 2.16
CA ALA A 81 -5.84 14.55 2.00
C ALA A 81 -4.88 15.77 2.06
N GLY A 82 -4.92 16.61 1.03
CA GLY A 82 -4.07 17.81 0.96
C GLY A 82 -2.57 17.54 0.87
N GLY A 83 -2.13 16.32 0.54
CA GLY A 83 -0.70 15.99 0.46
C GLY A 83 -0.01 15.82 1.82
N ASN A 84 -0.77 15.70 2.92
CA ASN A 84 -0.20 15.53 4.25
C ASN A 84 0.41 14.13 4.44
N LEU A 85 1.72 14.01 4.27
CA LEU A 85 2.44 12.73 4.43
C LEU A 85 2.49 12.21 5.87
N LYS A 86 2.08 13.01 6.86
CA LYS A 86 2.07 12.61 8.28
C LYS A 86 0.81 11.87 8.71
N GLU A 87 -0.16 11.66 7.80
CA GLU A 87 -1.34 10.87 8.13
C GLU A 87 -0.97 9.40 8.43
N PRO A 88 -1.71 8.71 9.31
CA PRO A 88 -1.36 7.38 9.78
C PRO A 88 -1.31 6.33 8.65
N VAL A 89 -2.09 6.49 7.58
CA VAL A 89 -2.06 5.61 6.41
C VAL A 89 -0.74 5.74 5.66
N THR A 90 -0.28 6.97 5.43
CA THR A 90 0.98 7.24 4.74
C THR A 90 2.17 6.75 5.57
N GLU A 91 2.19 7.07 6.86
CA GLU A 91 3.23 6.61 7.78
C GLU A 91 3.30 5.08 7.87
N SER A 92 2.15 4.41 8.02
CA SER A 92 2.10 2.95 8.07
C SER A 92 2.52 2.31 6.75
N THR A 93 2.14 2.92 5.62
CA THR A 93 2.54 2.45 4.29
C THR A 93 4.04 2.61 4.07
N LYS A 94 4.62 3.76 4.43
CA LYS A 94 6.08 4.00 4.35
C LYS A 94 6.87 3.01 5.20
N LYS A 95 6.36 2.64 6.38
CA LYS A 95 6.99 1.64 7.25
C LYS A 95 6.92 0.22 6.69
N ALA A 96 5.82 -0.14 6.02
CA ALA A 96 5.61 -1.49 5.47
C ALA A 96 6.25 -1.67 4.08
N ALA A 97 6.30 -0.62 3.27
CA ALA A 97 6.84 -0.66 1.93
C ALA A 97 8.37 -0.70 1.95
N ARG A 98 8.97 -1.49 1.05
CA ARG A 98 10.43 -1.53 0.87
C ARG A 98 10.97 -0.44 -0.05
N CYS A 99 10.09 0.15 -0.85
CA CYS A 99 10.40 1.20 -1.81
C CYS A 99 9.24 2.18 -1.81
N PHE A 100 9.56 3.46 -1.86
CA PHE A 100 8.60 4.55 -1.90
C PHE A 100 8.90 5.41 -3.14
N TYR A 101 7.86 5.88 -3.81
CA TYR A 101 8.00 6.83 -4.92
C TYR A 101 7.13 8.04 -4.59
N ALA A 102 7.78 9.11 -4.13
CA ALA A 102 7.11 10.35 -3.80
C ALA A 102 6.71 11.08 -5.08
N LEU A 103 5.41 11.37 -5.26
CA LEU A 103 4.95 12.25 -6.32
C LEU A 103 4.98 13.71 -5.85
N SER A 104 5.45 14.61 -6.70
CA SER A 104 5.58 16.04 -6.41
C SER A 104 4.61 16.86 -7.25
N GLN A 105 3.71 17.59 -6.57
CA GLN A 105 2.77 18.49 -7.22
C GLN A 105 3.50 19.59 -8.02
N GLY A 106 4.55 20.21 -7.46
CA GLY A 106 5.32 21.25 -8.16
C GLY A 106 6.00 20.76 -9.44
N ARG A 107 6.41 19.48 -9.50
CA ARG A 107 6.93 18.86 -10.73
C ARG A 107 5.81 18.62 -11.75
N ALA A 108 4.65 18.18 -11.29
CA ALA A 108 3.48 18.01 -12.16
C ALA A 108 2.99 19.36 -12.72
N ASP A 109 2.91 20.40 -11.89
CA ASP A 109 2.48 21.76 -12.27
C ASP A 109 3.44 22.41 -13.27
N SER A 110 4.74 22.11 -13.17
CA SER A 110 5.76 22.51 -14.15
C SER A 110 5.81 21.62 -15.40
N LYS A 111 4.85 20.70 -15.57
CA LYS A 111 4.74 19.75 -16.69
C LYS A 111 5.94 18.81 -16.85
N ARG A 112 6.66 18.53 -15.75
CA ARG A 112 7.81 17.62 -15.74
C ARG A 112 7.37 16.21 -15.35
N TYR A 113 7.39 15.31 -16.32
CA TYR A 113 6.97 13.91 -16.14
C TYR A 113 8.11 12.90 -16.37
N PRO A 114 8.15 11.78 -15.62
CA PRO A 114 7.29 11.46 -14.48
C PRO A 114 7.54 12.40 -13.30
N ALA A 115 6.47 12.82 -12.62
CA ALA A 115 6.51 13.82 -11.54
C ALA A 115 6.96 13.23 -10.21
N ILE A 116 7.97 12.35 -10.24
CA ILE A 116 8.56 11.72 -9.06
C ILE A 116 9.63 12.65 -8.48
N ASP A 117 9.61 12.82 -7.17
CA ASP A 117 10.62 13.54 -6.42
C ASP A 117 11.81 12.62 -6.06
N PRO A 118 13.03 12.86 -6.58
CA PRO A 118 14.17 12.00 -6.31
C PRO A 118 14.69 12.06 -4.87
N LEU A 119 14.42 13.13 -4.13
CA LEU A 119 14.93 13.31 -2.77
C LEU A 119 13.98 12.72 -1.72
N GLU A 120 12.67 12.77 -1.98
CA GLU A 120 11.63 12.25 -1.08
C GLU A 120 11.29 10.78 -1.33
N SER A 121 11.81 10.16 -2.40
CA SER A 121 11.60 8.74 -2.76
C SER A 121 12.59 7.80 -2.07
#